data_AF-W8YJW4-F1
#
_entry.id   AF-W8YJW4-F1
#
_cell.length_a   1.000
_cell.length_b   1.000
_cell.length_c   1.000
_cell.angle_alpha   90.00
_cell.angle_beta   90.00
_cell.angle_gamma   90.00
#
_symmetry.space_group_name_H-M   'P 1'
#
loop_
_entity.id
_entity.type
_entity.pdbx_description
1 polymer ?
#
loop_
_entity_poly.entity_id
_entity_poly.type
_entity_poly.pdbx_seq_one_letter_code
_entity_poly.pdbx_strand_id
1 'polypeptide(L)'
;MKLSQLTTGLTAAALLFSSVTASIEAASTAAASTSFKDVKSSDWYYSSIQKLISKELVNGFEDGTFKPNQEISRAEFLKLVDLSLQLDIPANLSGKPWYTPYVSAAVEAGIHRTSDFNGNWTQPISRQEMARITVRAIDQTLRNTKTSDTQLVYEATKRGILSGLTGGELGLKENSTRAQATVIVDRVLTVLNGGNLTADKRAASYAEVAYRGTNIETMWGTSIIRSFPFTEDISPNAKGTFKQMLVIDLADKNSPYRNLVPNLIRADGNGWDNDYLIAFNVIMTATKTSQNTELYLREMISNPYMNFAAIYPLNFDSKLNKLETLKIQKNKTVEVWHLVTLDKKDFINIKNGDWPFLYFDWANKQNKIYLEKEGRIFGGKN
;
A
#
# COMPACT_ATOMS: atom_id res chain seq x y z
N MET A 1 96.74 -9.67 26.64
CA MET A 1 95.97 -8.84 27.58
C MET A 1 95.36 -9.77 28.63
N LYS A 2 95.45 -9.38 29.91
CA LYS A 2 95.14 -10.13 31.16
C LYS A 2 93.70 -10.68 31.21
N LEU A 3 93.44 -11.88 31.78
CA LEU A 3 92.95 -12.15 33.15
C LEU A 3 91.82 -11.17 33.59
N SER A 4 90.68 -11.51 34.20
CA SER A 4 90.21 -12.69 34.94
C SER A 4 88.88 -12.33 35.66
N GLN A 5 88.09 -13.34 36.05
CA GLN A 5 87.36 -13.45 37.34
C GLN A 5 86.00 -12.74 37.66
N LEU A 6 85.18 -13.54 38.35
CA LEU A 6 84.29 -13.33 39.52
C LEU A 6 82.92 -12.59 39.44
N THR A 7 81.87 -13.40 39.65
CA THR A 7 80.84 -13.38 40.72
C THR A 7 80.37 -12.09 41.42
N THR A 8 79.09 -12.19 41.84
CA THR A 8 78.40 -11.69 43.06
C THR A 8 77.58 -10.39 43.04
N GLY A 9 76.27 -10.56 43.32
CA GLY A 9 75.52 -9.83 44.36
C GLY A 9 74.75 -8.57 43.95
N LEU A 10 73.43 -8.53 44.18
CA LEU A 10 72.80 -7.84 45.33
C LEU A 10 71.24 -7.75 45.21
N THR A 11 70.57 -8.27 46.24
CA THR A 11 69.39 -7.73 46.98
C THR A 11 68.12 -7.17 46.31
N ALA A 12 67.01 -7.87 46.64
CA ALA A 12 65.80 -7.42 47.37
C ALA A 12 64.90 -6.29 46.82
N ALA A 13 63.63 -6.64 46.57
CA ALA A 13 62.46 -6.01 47.21
C ALA A 13 61.17 -6.77 46.80
N ALA A 14 60.47 -7.36 47.78
CA ALA A 14 59.11 -7.84 47.62
C ALA A 14 58.14 -6.69 47.92
N LEU A 15 57.25 -6.37 46.98
CA LEU A 15 56.10 -5.50 47.22
C LEU A 15 54.82 -6.22 46.78
N LEU A 16 53.86 -6.20 47.70
CA LEU A 16 52.55 -6.83 47.70
C LEU A 16 51.69 -6.23 46.57
N PHE A 17 51.24 -7.06 45.63
CA PHE A 17 50.09 -6.71 44.79
C PHE A 17 48.83 -7.27 45.46
N SER A 18 48.11 -6.39 46.15
CA SER A 18 46.75 -6.64 46.61
C SER A 18 45.84 -6.84 45.39
N SER A 19 45.39 -8.06 45.16
CA SER A 19 44.41 -8.39 44.13
C SER A 19 43.05 -7.82 44.53
N VAL A 20 42.66 -6.69 43.93
CA VAL A 20 41.25 -6.28 43.89
C VAL A 20 40.57 -7.17 42.85
N THR A 21 39.96 -8.26 43.30
CA THR A 21 38.95 -8.95 42.50
C THR A 21 37.70 -8.07 42.48
N ALA A 22 37.59 -7.22 41.46
CA ALA A 22 36.32 -6.60 41.12
C ALA A 22 35.40 -7.71 40.62
N SER A 23 34.44 -8.09 41.47
CA SER A 23 33.31 -8.93 41.10
C SER A 23 32.56 -8.21 39.98
N ILE A 24 32.67 -8.72 38.76
CA ILE A 24 31.82 -8.29 37.64
C ILE A 24 30.45 -8.88 37.93
N GLU A 25 29.60 -8.14 38.64
CA GLU A 25 28.17 -8.40 38.61
C GLU A 25 27.71 -8.19 37.17
N ALA A 26 27.41 -9.31 36.50
CA ALA A 26 26.70 -9.31 35.25
C ALA A 26 25.33 -8.64 35.50
N ALA A 27 25.26 -7.34 35.23
CA ALA A 27 24.00 -6.62 35.15
C ALA A 27 23.16 -7.28 34.06
N SER A 28 22.22 -8.11 34.49
CA SER A 28 21.07 -8.53 33.69
C SER A 28 20.33 -7.27 33.25
N THR A 29 20.62 -6.78 32.05
CA THR A 29 19.78 -5.80 31.35
C THR A 29 18.48 -6.48 30.92
N ALA A 30 17.62 -6.74 31.90
CA ALA A 30 16.20 -6.83 31.62
C ALA A 30 15.79 -5.45 31.12
N ALA A 31 15.48 -5.33 29.82
CA ALA A 31 14.92 -4.11 29.27
C ALA A 31 13.67 -3.74 30.09
N ALA A 32 13.77 -2.69 30.90
CA ALA A 32 12.66 -2.21 31.69
C ALA A 32 11.60 -1.71 30.70
N SER A 33 10.50 -2.47 30.55
CA SER A 33 9.36 -2.03 29.77
C SER A 33 8.72 -0.83 30.47
N THR A 34 8.85 0.37 29.89
CA THR A 34 8.19 1.56 30.42
C THR A 34 6.68 1.40 30.28
N SER A 35 5.96 1.28 31.40
CA SER A 35 4.50 1.17 31.42
C SER A 35 3.85 2.56 31.51
N PHE A 36 2.85 2.83 30.67
CA PHE A 36 2.01 4.03 30.78
C PHE A 36 0.62 3.69 31.31
N LYS A 37 0.01 4.64 32.02
CA LYS A 37 -1.33 4.47 32.62
C LYS A 37 -2.44 4.25 31.58
N ASP A 38 -2.24 4.75 30.37
CA ASP A 38 -3.20 4.77 29.26
C ASP A 38 -2.81 3.84 28.10
N VAL A 39 -1.87 2.91 28.31
CA VAL A 39 -1.44 1.90 27.33
C VAL A 39 -1.44 0.53 27.98
N LYS A 40 -2.32 -0.36 27.51
CA LYS A 40 -2.45 -1.74 27.96
C LYS A 40 -1.64 -2.67 27.06
N SER A 41 -1.14 -3.79 27.60
CA SER A 41 -0.43 -4.80 26.81
C SER A 41 -1.28 -5.43 25.68
N SER A 42 -2.61 -5.37 25.81
CA SER A 42 -3.56 -5.82 24.79
C SER A 42 -3.79 -4.82 23.67
N ASP A 43 -3.29 -3.58 23.77
CA ASP A 43 -3.51 -2.56 22.75
C ASP A 43 -2.65 -2.85 21.50
N TRP A 44 -3.24 -2.69 20.32
CA TRP A 44 -2.61 -3.01 19.04
C TRP A 44 -1.30 -2.25 18.77
N TYR A 45 -1.08 -1.11 19.44
CA TYR A 45 0.12 -0.29 19.34
C TYR A 45 1.14 -0.54 20.45
N TYR A 46 0.83 -1.36 21.46
CA TYR A 46 1.68 -1.54 22.65
C TYR A 46 3.10 -1.95 22.27
N SER A 47 3.24 -2.98 21.43
CA SER A 47 4.55 -3.51 21.03
C SER A 47 5.40 -2.48 20.28
N SER A 48 4.80 -1.72 19.36
CA SER A 48 5.51 -0.65 18.64
C SER A 48 5.94 0.47 19.58
N ILE A 49 5.11 0.88 20.54
CA ILE A 49 5.49 1.88 21.55
C ILE A 49 6.71 1.39 22.34
N GLN A 50 6.68 0.16 22.87
CA GLN A 50 7.78 -0.38 23.66
C GLN A 50 9.10 -0.43 22.85
N LYS A 51 9.04 -0.83 21.58
CA LYS A 51 10.21 -0.82 20.70
C LYS A 51 10.74 0.58 20.45
N LEU A 52 9.89 1.55 20.14
CA LEU A 52 10.35 2.92 19.87
C LEU A 52 10.91 3.60 21.12
N ILE A 53 10.42 3.26 22.31
CA ILE A 53 11.00 3.72 23.59
C ILE A 53 12.39 3.14 23.79
N SER A 54 12.58 1.84 23.55
CA SER A 54 13.90 1.18 23.66
C SER A 54 14.95 1.77 22.71
N LYS A 55 14.49 2.52 21.70
CA LYS A 55 15.31 3.24 20.72
C LYS A 55 15.36 4.75 20.98
N GLU A 56 14.76 5.21 22.08
CA GLU A 56 14.69 6.63 22.46
C GLU A 56 14.02 7.54 21.40
N LEU A 57 13.18 6.96 20.55
CA LEU A 57 12.49 7.68 19.47
C LEU A 57 11.19 8.34 19.95
N VAL A 58 10.50 7.73 20.91
CA VAL A 58 9.27 8.27 21.51
C VAL A 58 9.37 8.24 23.03
N ASN A 59 8.69 9.19 23.68
CA ASN A 59 8.60 9.28 25.13
C ASN A 59 7.15 9.56 25.56
N GLY A 60 6.83 9.20 26.80
CA GLY A 60 5.59 9.61 27.46
C GLY A 60 5.69 11.00 28.07
N PHE A 61 4.61 11.42 28.71
CA PHE A 61 4.49 12.67 29.44
C PHE A 61 4.85 12.48 30.91
N GLU A 62 5.17 13.58 31.60
CA GLU A 62 5.54 13.60 33.02
C GLU A 62 4.43 13.04 33.94
N ASP A 63 3.18 13.06 33.50
CA ASP A 63 2.02 12.50 34.22
C ASP A 63 1.95 10.96 34.17
N GLY A 64 2.88 10.32 33.45
CA GLY A 64 2.94 8.87 33.24
C GLY A 64 2.02 8.34 32.14
N THR A 65 1.55 9.22 31.24
CA THR A 65 0.72 8.85 30.07
C THR A 65 1.52 8.88 28.77
N PHE A 66 1.04 8.20 27.74
CA PHE A 66 1.57 8.29 26.36
C PHE A 66 0.69 9.15 25.43
N LYS A 67 -0.60 9.25 25.77
CA LYS A 67 -1.68 9.89 25.00
C LYS A 67 -1.81 9.28 23.59
N PRO A 68 -2.07 7.97 23.46
CA PRO A 68 -2.07 7.27 22.18
C PRO A 68 -3.09 7.82 21.18
N ASN A 69 -4.20 8.39 21.67
CA ASN A 69 -5.28 8.94 20.85
C ASN A 69 -5.11 10.44 20.53
N GLN A 70 -4.11 11.11 21.10
CA GLN A 70 -3.84 12.50 20.76
C GLN A 70 -3.30 12.57 19.33
N GLU A 71 -3.77 13.56 18.56
CA GLU A 71 -3.27 13.84 17.22
C GLU A 71 -1.80 14.23 17.26
N ILE A 72 -1.04 13.81 16.25
CA ILE A 72 0.39 14.14 16.09
C ILE A 72 0.58 15.16 14.99
N SER A 73 1.41 16.16 15.23
CA SER A 73 1.70 17.20 14.23
C SER A 73 2.63 16.70 13.12
N ARG A 74 2.62 17.41 11.98
CA ARG A 74 3.56 17.15 10.87
C ARG A 74 5.02 17.24 11.31
N ALA A 75 5.34 18.23 12.14
CA ALA A 75 6.69 18.41 12.70
C ALA A 75 7.13 17.22 13.56
N GLU A 76 6.27 16.77 14.47
CA GLU A 76 6.57 15.62 15.33
C GLU A 76 6.75 14.35 14.52
N PHE A 77 5.86 14.08 13.55
CA PHE A 77 5.98 12.90 12.71
C PHE A 77 7.26 12.91 11.87
N LEU A 78 7.61 14.05 11.25
CA LEU A 78 8.82 14.17 10.44
C LEU A 78 10.08 13.91 11.30
N LYS A 79 10.14 14.50 12.50
CA LYS A 79 11.22 14.22 13.46
C LYS A 79 11.37 12.72 13.74
N LEU A 80 10.27 11.99 13.96
CA LEU A 80 10.35 10.55 14.22
C LEU A 80 10.96 9.78 13.05
N VAL A 81 10.59 10.15 11.82
CA VAL A 81 11.12 9.52 10.60
C VAL A 81 12.60 9.85 10.41
N ASP A 82 13.00 11.11 10.56
CA ASP A 82 14.38 11.56 10.40
C ASP A 82 15.32 10.88 11.40
N LEU A 83 14.90 10.78 12.66
CA LEU A 83 15.66 10.08 13.70
C LEU A 83 15.73 8.57 13.43
N SER A 84 14.65 7.97 12.91
CA SER A 84 14.64 6.54 12.53
C SER A 84 15.62 6.21 11.41
N LEU A 85 15.88 7.19 10.53
CA LEU A 85 16.86 7.11 9.44
C LEU A 85 18.28 7.50 9.88
N GLN A 86 18.45 8.00 11.11
CA GLN A 86 19.72 8.53 11.61
C GLN A 86 20.29 9.63 10.69
N LEU A 87 19.42 10.52 10.20
CA LEU A 87 19.88 11.66 9.41
C LEU A 87 20.79 12.56 10.25
N ASP A 88 21.74 13.24 9.58
CA ASP A 88 22.52 14.29 10.22
C ASP A 88 21.60 15.50 10.49
N ILE A 89 21.29 15.73 11.76
CA ILE A 89 20.37 16.80 12.18
C ILE A 89 21.22 18.02 12.58
N PRO A 90 21.14 19.13 11.82
CA PRO A 90 21.91 20.32 12.15
C PRO A 90 21.45 20.93 13.48
N ALA A 91 22.31 21.74 14.10
CA ALA A 91 21.96 22.45 15.32
C ALA A 91 20.77 23.39 15.09
N ASN A 92 19.86 23.46 16.06
CA ASN A 92 18.75 24.41 15.98
C ASN A 92 19.26 25.85 16.11
N LEU A 93 18.76 26.73 15.25
CA LEU A 93 19.14 28.14 15.25
C LEU A 93 18.30 28.94 16.24
N SER A 94 18.93 29.86 16.97
CA SER A 94 18.24 30.75 17.90
C SER A 94 17.13 31.53 17.19
N GLY A 95 15.95 31.62 17.82
CA GLY A 95 14.77 32.28 17.26
C GLY A 95 14.04 31.51 16.16
N LYS A 96 14.45 30.26 15.85
CA LYS A 96 13.72 29.37 14.92
C LYS A 96 12.90 28.31 15.67
N PRO A 97 11.78 27.84 15.10
CA PRO A 97 11.01 26.74 15.67
C PRO A 97 11.86 25.48 15.88
N TRP A 98 11.58 24.71 16.93
CA TRP A 98 12.34 23.51 17.29
C TRP A 98 12.45 22.47 16.18
N TYR A 99 11.47 22.44 15.27
CA TYR A 99 11.41 21.47 14.17
C TYR A 99 12.24 21.88 12.96
N THR A 100 12.72 23.13 12.88
CA THR A 100 13.50 23.64 11.75
C THR A 100 14.67 22.73 11.32
N PRO A 101 15.53 22.21 12.23
CA PRO A 101 16.65 21.36 11.80
C PRO A 101 16.19 20.03 11.16
N TYR A 102 15.10 19.43 11.65
CA TYR A 102 14.52 18.21 11.06
C TYR A 102 13.97 18.47 9.67
N VAL A 103 13.25 19.60 9.50
CA VAL A 103 12.78 20.03 8.17
C VAL A 103 13.95 20.19 7.19
N SER A 104 15.04 20.84 7.62
CA SER A 104 16.24 21.00 6.79
C SER A 104 16.85 19.66 6.39
N ALA A 105 17.06 18.75 7.34
CA ALA A 105 17.62 17.43 7.09
C ALA A 105 16.73 16.59 6.14
N ALA A 106 15.41 16.61 6.34
CA ALA A 106 14.48 15.89 5.48
C ALA A 106 14.43 16.45 4.04
N VAL A 107 14.60 17.76 3.88
CA VAL A 107 14.69 18.40 2.55
C VAL A 107 15.99 18.01 1.86
N GLU A 108 17.12 18.07 2.56
CA GLU A 108 18.42 17.68 2.04
C GLU A 108 18.44 16.19 1.64
N ALA A 109 17.82 15.34 2.45
CA ALA A 109 17.68 13.91 2.16
C ALA A 109 16.66 13.60 1.06
N GLY A 110 15.87 14.57 0.58
CA GLY A 110 14.83 14.39 -0.44
C GLY A 110 13.55 13.69 0.05
N ILE A 111 13.37 13.57 1.36
CA ILE A 111 12.21 12.92 2.00
C ILE A 111 11.02 13.89 2.03
N HIS A 112 11.31 15.16 2.31
CA HIS A 112 10.34 16.24 2.32
C HIS A 112 10.64 17.26 1.22
N ARG A 113 9.60 17.84 0.62
CA ARG A 113 9.68 18.98 -0.28
C ARG A 113 8.99 20.16 0.38
N THR A 114 9.52 21.37 0.20
CA THR A 114 8.95 22.60 0.81
C THR A 114 7.48 22.83 0.45
N SER A 115 7.02 22.33 -0.70
CA SER A 115 5.64 22.38 -1.15
C SER A 115 4.72 21.28 -0.57
N ASP A 116 5.25 20.29 0.16
CA ASP A 116 4.43 19.20 0.69
C ASP A 116 3.46 19.70 1.77
N PHE A 117 3.89 20.63 2.63
CA PHE A 117 3.09 21.10 3.78
C PHE A 117 2.79 22.60 3.79
N ASN A 118 3.34 23.37 2.85
CA ASN A 118 3.14 24.82 2.75
C ASN A 118 3.41 25.57 4.07
N GLY A 119 4.36 25.08 4.88
CA GLY A 119 4.73 25.68 6.17
C GLY A 119 3.83 25.34 7.37
N ASN A 120 2.79 24.51 7.20
CA ASN A 120 1.82 24.18 8.26
C ASN A 120 2.30 23.05 9.19
N TRP A 121 3.42 23.29 9.88
CA TRP A 121 4.16 22.27 10.64
C TRP A 121 3.51 21.81 11.95
N THR A 122 2.73 22.67 12.60
CA THR A 122 2.06 22.38 13.88
C THR A 122 0.70 21.72 13.72
N GLN A 123 0.16 21.69 12.50
CA GLN A 123 -1.11 21.02 12.21
C GLN A 123 -0.96 19.50 12.33
N PRO A 124 -2.04 18.80 12.72
CA PRO A 124 -2.10 17.35 12.66
C PRO A 124 -1.73 16.80 11.28
N ILE A 125 -0.97 15.70 11.24
CA ILE A 125 -0.62 15.04 9.98
C ILE A 125 -1.71 14.06 9.56
N SER A 126 -2.01 14.04 8.26
CA SER A 126 -2.93 13.09 7.66
C SER A 126 -2.24 11.78 7.26
N ARG A 127 -3.04 10.73 7.07
CA ARG A 127 -2.54 9.41 6.63
C ARG A 127 -1.90 9.43 5.25
N GLN A 128 -2.42 10.26 4.34
CA GLN A 128 -1.82 10.49 3.03
C GLN A 128 -0.44 11.15 3.12
N GLU A 129 -0.29 12.14 4.01
CA GLU A 129 0.99 12.82 4.23
C GLU A 129 2.02 11.89 4.88
N MET A 130 1.60 11.05 5.84
CA MET A 130 2.49 10.01 6.40
C MET A 130 2.96 9.03 5.31
N ALA A 131 2.07 8.59 4.41
CA ALA A 131 2.45 7.73 3.29
C ALA A 131 3.51 8.41 2.41
N ARG A 132 3.34 9.70 2.11
CA ARG A 132 4.31 10.47 1.31
C ARG A 132 5.70 10.49 1.94
N ILE A 133 5.79 10.85 3.22
CA ILE A 133 7.06 10.95 3.94
C ILE A 133 7.72 9.56 4.07
N THR A 134 6.96 8.56 4.51
CA THR A 134 7.50 7.22 4.79
C THR A 134 7.93 6.46 3.55
N VAL A 135 7.22 6.61 2.43
CA VAL A 135 7.64 5.97 1.17
C VAL A 135 8.95 6.56 0.67
N ARG A 136 9.13 7.89 0.72
CA ARG A 136 10.40 8.52 0.34
C ARG A 136 11.52 8.21 1.32
N ALA A 137 11.20 8.01 2.59
CA ALA A 137 12.18 7.56 3.60
C ALA A 137 12.80 6.21 3.19
N ILE A 138 11.97 5.22 2.85
CA ILE A 138 12.41 3.84 2.57
C ILE A 138 12.83 3.61 1.12
N ASP A 139 12.43 4.46 0.18
CA ASP A 139 12.68 4.29 -1.26
C ASP A 139 13.29 5.55 -1.86
N GLN A 140 14.61 5.51 -2.06
CA GLN A 140 15.38 6.64 -2.57
C GLN A 140 15.00 7.01 -4.00
N THR A 141 14.53 6.05 -4.81
CA THR A 141 14.15 6.30 -6.21
C THR A 141 12.93 7.22 -6.30
N LEU A 142 12.06 7.21 -5.28
CA LEU A 142 10.84 8.01 -5.23
C LEU A 142 11.04 9.42 -4.64
N ARG A 143 12.23 9.74 -4.11
CA ARG A 143 12.57 11.06 -3.57
C ARG A 143 12.54 12.15 -4.65
N ASN A 144 13.13 11.83 -5.80
CA ASN A 144 13.28 12.77 -6.93
C ASN A 144 12.29 12.51 -8.08
N THR A 145 11.49 11.44 -7.98
CA THR A 145 10.48 11.12 -8.99
C THR A 145 9.21 11.96 -8.78
N LYS A 146 8.58 12.40 -9.87
CA LYS A 146 7.25 13.03 -9.81
C LYS A 146 6.21 11.94 -9.53
N THR A 147 5.61 11.99 -8.35
CA THR A 147 4.62 11.00 -7.87
C THR A 147 3.31 11.70 -7.51
N SER A 148 2.18 11.03 -7.74
CA SER A 148 0.89 11.44 -7.18
C SER A 148 0.75 10.97 -5.73
N ASP A 149 -0.19 11.55 -4.99
CA ASP A 149 -0.53 11.05 -3.64
C ASP A 149 -1.10 9.63 -3.68
N THR A 150 -1.92 9.33 -4.68
CA THR A 150 -2.48 7.98 -4.85
C THR A 150 -1.39 6.93 -5.08
N GLN A 151 -0.34 7.26 -5.82
CA GLN A 151 0.81 6.39 -6.00
C GLN A 151 1.55 6.13 -4.68
N LEU A 152 1.83 7.18 -3.91
CA LEU A 152 2.57 7.03 -2.64
C LEU A 152 1.76 6.26 -1.60
N VAL A 153 0.44 6.45 -1.56
CA VAL A 153 -0.45 5.63 -0.72
C VAL A 153 -0.44 4.17 -1.16
N TYR A 154 -0.46 3.89 -2.47
CA TYR A 154 -0.35 2.52 -2.98
C TYR A 154 1.00 1.90 -2.58
N GLU A 155 2.12 2.58 -2.77
CA GLU A 155 3.43 2.06 -2.36
C GLU A 155 3.51 1.82 -0.85
N ALA A 156 2.95 2.71 -0.02
CA ALA A 156 2.92 2.55 1.43
C ALA A 156 2.09 1.33 1.87
N THR A 157 0.94 1.11 1.24
CA THR A 157 0.04 -0.01 1.56
C THR A 157 0.57 -1.34 1.03
N LYS A 158 1.08 -1.36 -0.21
CA LYS A 158 1.74 -2.51 -0.83
C LYS A 158 2.92 -3.03 0.00
N ARG A 159 3.68 -2.13 0.64
CA ARG A 159 4.82 -2.47 1.49
C ARG A 159 4.44 -2.73 2.95
N GLY A 160 3.15 -2.70 3.29
CA GLY A 160 2.65 -2.92 4.64
C GLY A 160 2.98 -1.83 5.66
N ILE A 161 3.52 -0.68 5.22
CA ILE A 161 3.77 0.48 6.08
C ILE A 161 2.43 1.05 6.57
N LEU A 162 1.52 1.30 5.62
CA LEU A 162 0.17 1.77 5.90
C LEU A 162 -0.81 0.59 5.81
N SER A 163 -1.53 0.30 6.90
CA SER A 163 -2.69 -0.62 6.88
C SER A 163 -3.99 0.18 6.84
N GLY A 164 -5.08 -0.44 6.42
CA GLY A 164 -6.41 0.18 6.48
C GLY A 164 -6.91 0.32 7.92
N LEU A 165 -8.03 1.03 8.05
CA LEU A 165 -8.87 1.04 9.23
C LEU A 165 -9.79 -0.22 9.21
N THR A 166 -10.93 -0.16 9.91
CA THR A 166 -11.88 -1.28 10.02
C THR A 166 -12.56 -1.63 8.70
N GLY A 167 -11.99 -2.58 7.95
CA GLY A 167 -12.53 -3.00 6.64
C GLY A 167 -11.61 -2.68 5.46
N GLY A 168 -10.43 -2.11 5.72
CA GLY A 168 -9.43 -1.75 4.71
C GLY A 168 -9.48 -0.29 4.26
N GLU A 169 -10.42 0.50 4.79
CA GLU A 169 -10.57 1.93 4.47
C GLU A 169 -9.29 2.69 4.77
N LEU A 170 -8.91 3.61 3.87
CA LEU A 170 -7.61 4.25 3.95
C LEU A 170 -7.56 5.46 4.89
N GLY A 171 -8.70 6.12 5.16
CA GLY A 171 -8.77 7.30 6.05
C GLY A 171 -7.85 8.45 5.62
N LEU A 172 -7.61 8.64 4.32
CA LEU A 172 -6.46 9.42 3.82
C LEU A 172 -6.39 10.87 4.29
N LYS A 173 -7.54 11.51 4.48
CA LYS A 173 -7.65 12.91 4.90
C LYS A 173 -7.83 13.08 6.40
N GLU A 174 -7.98 11.99 7.13
CA GLU A 174 -8.17 12.01 8.58
C GLU A 174 -6.83 12.27 9.27
N ASN A 175 -6.89 13.04 10.35
CA ASN A 175 -5.76 13.29 11.22
C ASN A 175 -5.31 12.00 11.90
N SER A 176 -4.01 11.89 12.12
CA SER A 176 -3.42 10.67 12.66
C SER A 176 -3.06 10.83 14.12
N THR A 177 -3.25 9.76 14.88
CA THR A 177 -2.93 9.74 16.31
C THR A 177 -1.46 9.39 16.55
N ARG A 178 -0.94 9.72 17.74
CA ARG A 178 0.40 9.33 18.20
C ARG A 178 0.63 7.82 18.12
N ALA A 179 -0.38 7.01 18.45
CA ALA A 179 -0.29 5.55 18.31
C ALA A 179 -0.16 5.11 16.85
N GLN A 180 -0.95 5.67 15.93
CA GLN A 180 -0.85 5.35 14.50
C GLN A 180 0.51 5.72 13.92
N ALA A 181 1.02 6.90 14.26
CA ALA A 181 2.35 7.33 13.85
C ALA A 181 3.46 6.41 14.39
N THR A 182 3.37 6.01 15.67
CA THR A 182 4.34 5.08 16.29
C THR A 182 4.38 3.74 15.55
N VAL A 183 3.22 3.17 15.23
CA VAL A 183 3.15 1.90 14.49
C VAL A 183 3.71 2.04 13.08
N ILE A 184 3.43 3.14 12.39
CA ILE A 184 3.99 3.42 11.07
C ILE A 184 5.52 3.57 11.12
N VAL A 185 6.06 4.24 12.15
CA VAL A 185 7.51 4.42 12.32
C VAL A 185 8.20 3.09 12.67
N ASP A 186 7.62 2.25 13.54
CA ASP A 186 8.12 0.88 13.80
C ASP A 186 8.17 0.04 12.51
N ARG A 187 7.16 0.19 11.65
CA ARG A 187 7.12 -0.46 10.33
C ARG A 187 8.19 0.07 9.38
N VAL A 188 8.40 1.39 9.33
CA VAL A 188 9.50 2.00 8.57
C VAL A 188 10.84 1.43 9.03
N LEU A 189 11.10 1.38 10.34
CA LEU A 189 12.30 0.77 10.90
C LEU A 189 12.43 -0.70 10.52
N THR A 190 11.33 -1.46 10.53
CA THR A 190 11.33 -2.86 10.11
C THR A 190 11.84 -2.99 8.68
N VAL A 191 11.33 -2.18 7.75
CA VAL A 191 11.76 -2.20 6.34
C VAL A 191 13.20 -1.72 6.16
N LEU A 192 13.61 -0.64 6.85
CA LEU A 192 14.98 -0.12 6.78
C LEU A 192 16.01 -1.15 7.27
N ASN A 193 15.63 -2.01 8.22
CA ASN A 193 16.47 -3.10 8.73
C ASN A 193 16.36 -4.39 7.89
N GLY A 194 15.79 -4.34 6.68
CA GLY A 194 15.66 -5.49 5.79
C GLY A 194 14.55 -6.49 6.18
N GLY A 195 13.69 -6.11 7.12
CA GLY A 195 12.54 -6.90 7.53
C GLY A 195 11.38 -6.81 6.53
N ASN A 196 10.55 -7.85 6.51
CA ASN A 196 9.35 -7.90 5.67
C ASN A 196 8.09 -7.57 6.49
N LEU A 197 7.16 -6.84 5.87
CA LEU A 197 5.86 -6.56 6.43
C LEU A 197 4.77 -7.25 5.60
N THR A 198 3.75 -7.73 6.30
CA THR A 198 2.54 -8.22 5.62
C THR A 198 1.65 -7.04 5.28
N ALA A 199 1.33 -6.88 4.00
CA ALA A 199 0.40 -5.87 3.53
C ALA A 199 -1.05 -6.21 3.92
N ASP A 200 -1.83 -5.19 4.28
CA ASP A 200 -3.28 -5.31 4.35
C ASP A 200 -3.82 -5.39 2.93
N LYS A 201 -4.27 -6.57 2.52
CA LYS A 201 -4.74 -6.84 1.16
C LYS A 201 -5.90 -5.94 0.73
N ARG A 202 -6.82 -5.57 1.65
CA ARG A 202 -7.93 -4.67 1.32
C ARG A 202 -7.43 -3.25 1.11
N ALA A 203 -6.63 -2.74 2.04
CA ALA A 203 -6.06 -1.40 1.92
C ALA A 203 -5.19 -1.24 0.68
N ALA A 204 -4.31 -2.23 0.41
CA ALA A 204 -3.47 -2.25 -0.79
C ALA A 204 -4.33 -2.25 -2.07
N SER A 205 -5.37 -3.09 -2.12
CA SER A 205 -6.28 -3.13 -3.26
C SER A 205 -7.04 -1.82 -3.46
N TYR A 206 -7.51 -1.17 -2.40
CA TYR A 206 -8.23 0.10 -2.51
C TYR A 206 -7.31 1.23 -2.97
N ALA A 207 -6.07 1.25 -2.47
CA ALA A 207 -5.05 2.20 -2.90
C ALA A 207 -4.64 1.97 -4.36
N GLU A 208 -4.51 0.70 -4.78
CA GLU A 208 -4.20 0.35 -6.16
C GLU A 208 -5.29 0.85 -7.10
N VAL A 209 -6.55 0.63 -6.77
CA VAL A 209 -7.68 1.10 -7.58
C VAL A 209 -7.71 2.62 -7.67
N ALA A 210 -7.42 3.33 -6.57
CA ALA A 210 -7.33 4.79 -6.59
C ALA A 210 -6.17 5.31 -7.44
N TYR A 211 -5.07 4.56 -7.55
CA TYR A 211 -3.90 4.95 -8.35
C TYR A 211 -4.02 4.53 -9.82
N ARG A 212 -4.48 3.31 -10.07
CA ARG A 212 -4.37 2.63 -11.38
C ARG A 212 -5.72 2.33 -12.03
N GLY A 213 -6.83 2.54 -11.32
CA GLY A 213 -8.16 2.14 -11.75
C GLY A 213 -8.37 0.62 -11.75
N THR A 214 -7.49 -0.15 -11.10
CA THR A 214 -7.64 -1.61 -10.97
C THR A 214 -6.91 -2.16 -9.74
N ASN A 215 -7.25 -3.38 -9.32
CA ASN A 215 -6.58 -4.11 -8.22
C ASN A 215 -5.88 -5.41 -8.67
N ILE A 216 -5.58 -5.55 -9.96
CA ILE A 216 -5.03 -6.81 -10.49
C ILE A 216 -3.65 -7.13 -9.93
N GLU A 217 -2.83 -6.14 -9.54
CA GLU A 217 -1.50 -6.42 -9.00
C GLU A 217 -1.64 -7.00 -7.59
N THR A 218 -2.53 -6.44 -6.78
CA THR A 218 -2.84 -6.95 -5.44
C THR A 218 -3.52 -8.31 -5.50
N MET A 219 -4.42 -8.53 -6.45
CA MET A 219 -5.24 -9.75 -6.50
C MET A 219 -4.57 -10.92 -7.23
N TRP A 220 -3.81 -10.63 -8.28
CA TRP A 220 -3.26 -11.64 -9.20
C TRP A 220 -1.72 -11.58 -9.32
N GLY A 221 -1.07 -10.57 -8.72
CA GLY A 221 0.37 -10.37 -8.86
C GLY A 221 0.77 -9.98 -10.28
N THR A 222 -0.12 -9.30 -11.01
CA THR A 222 0.05 -8.94 -12.43
C THR A 222 0.06 -7.42 -12.62
N SER A 223 0.96 -6.89 -13.43
CA SER A 223 1.08 -5.44 -13.66
C SER A 223 0.27 -4.97 -14.89
N ILE A 224 -0.28 -3.76 -14.85
CA ILE A 224 -0.86 -3.15 -16.05
C ILE A 224 0.24 -2.48 -16.90
N ILE A 225 0.12 -2.55 -18.23
CA ILE A 225 0.86 -1.63 -19.11
C ILE A 225 0.04 -0.37 -19.37
N ARG A 226 -1.28 -0.53 -19.51
CA ARG A 226 -2.18 0.56 -19.87
C ARG A 226 -2.91 1.09 -18.65
N SER A 227 -2.74 2.37 -18.38
CA SER A 227 -3.47 3.07 -17.32
C SER A 227 -4.95 3.20 -17.66
N PHE A 228 -5.80 3.05 -16.65
CA PHE A 228 -7.18 3.52 -16.75
C PHE A 228 -7.23 5.06 -16.55
N PRO A 229 -8.20 5.75 -17.19
CA PRO A 229 -9.13 5.21 -18.16
C PRO A 229 -8.50 5.03 -19.55
N PHE A 230 -9.05 4.14 -20.35
CA PHE A 230 -8.69 4.01 -21.76
C PHE A 230 -9.92 3.77 -22.64
N THR A 231 -9.80 4.04 -23.94
CA THR A 231 -10.91 3.89 -24.90
C THR A 231 -10.57 2.88 -25.99
N GLU A 232 -11.52 2.04 -26.34
CA GLU A 232 -11.44 1.06 -27.42
C GLU A 232 -12.67 1.10 -28.32
N ASP A 233 -12.49 0.70 -29.58
CA ASP A 233 -13.59 0.40 -30.49
C ASP A 233 -14.17 -0.98 -30.11
N ILE A 234 -15.35 -0.98 -29.47
CA ILE A 234 -16.04 -2.23 -29.08
C ILE A 234 -16.83 -2.81 -30.28
N SER A 235 -17.30 -1.96 -31.21
CA SER A 235 -17.93 -2.38 -32.46
C SER A 235 -17.87 -1.28 -33.52
N PRO A 236 -18.30 -1.54 -34.78
CA PRO A 236 -18.37 -0.52 -35.83
C PRO A 236 -19.27 0.70 -35.50
N ASN A 237 -20.11 0.60 -34.47
CA ASN A 237 -21.11 1.60 -34.09
C ASN A 237 -20.96 2.12 -32.65
N ALA A 238 -19.99 1.63 -31.87
CA ALA A 238 -19.81 2.02 -30.48
C ALA A 238 -18.36 1.94 -30.01
N LYS A 239 -17.95 2.94 -29.22
CA LYS A 239 -16.69 2.98 -28.46
C LYS A 239 -16.96 2.70 -26.99
N GLY A 240 -15.98 2.15 -26.29
CA GLY A 240 -16.03 1.94 -24.84
C GLY A 240 -14.86 2.60 -24.16
N THR A 241 -15.15 3.48 -23.21
CA THR A 241 -14.17 4.02 -22.28
C THR A 241 -14.20 3.21 -20.99
N PHE A 242 -13.19 2.38 -20.79
CA PHE A 242 -12.98 1.60 -19.59
C PHE A 242 -12.42 2.52 -18.52
N LYS A 243 -13.16 2.68 -17.43
CA LYS A 243 -12.83 3.57 -16.32
C LYS A 243 -12.14 2.85 -15.17
N GLN A 244 -12.55 1.60 -14.93
CA GLN A 244 -12.09 0.81 -13.81
C GLN A 244 -12.29 -0.68 -14.08
N MET A 245 -11.46 -1.51 -13.46
CA MET A 245 -11.61 -2.97 -13.41
C MET A 245 -11.41 -3.43 -11.96
N LEU A 246 -12.34 -4.21 -11.42
CA LEU A 246 -12.23 -4.80 -10.09
C LEU A 246 -12.17 -6.31 -10.20
N VAL A 247 -11.22 -6.93 -9.51
CA VAL A 247 -11.11 -8.36 -9.31
C VAL A 247 -11.51 -8.67 -7.87
N ILE A 248 -12.46 -9.59 -7.70
CA ILE A 248 -13.03 -9.97 -6.42
C ILE A 248 -12.94 -11.49 -6.30
N ASP A 249 -12.25 -12.00 -5.28
CA ASP A 249 -12.25 -13.43 -5.00
C ASP A 249 -13.56 -13.79 -4.30
N LEU A 250 -14.39 -14.60 -4.96
CA LEU A 250 -15.72 -14.93 -4.43
C LEU A 250 -15.66 -15.91 -3.25
N ALA A 251 -14.59 -16.69 -3.15
CA ALA A 251 -14.34 -17.64 -2.07
C ALA A 251 -13.91 -16.95 -0.77
N ASP A 252 -13.19 -15.83 -0.90
CA ASP A 252 -12.68 -15.07 0.23
C ASP A 252 -13.71 -14.03 0.67
N LYS A 253 -14.40 -14.31 1.79
CA LYS A 253 -15.31 -13.35 2.44
C LYS A 253 -14.61 -12.03 2.80
N ASN A 254 -13.29 -12.08 2.97
CA ASN A 254 -12.46 -10.93 3.24
C ASN A 254 -11.78 -10.31 2.00
N SER A 255 -12.12 -10.76 0.79
CA SER A 255 -11.61 -10.17 -0.44
C SER A 255 -11.92 -8.66 -0.49
N PRO A 256 -11.02 -7.85 -1.06
CA PRO A 256 -11.34 -6.48 -1.43
C PRO A 256 -12.63 -6.44 -2.25
N TYR A 257 -13.48 -5.45 -1.97
CA TYR A 257 -14.76 -5.23 -2.66
C TYR A 257 -15.79 -6.37 -2.56
N ARG A 258 -15.56 -7.40 -1.73
CA ARG A 258 -16.51 -8.51 -1.54
C ARG A 258 -17.88 -8.05 -1.06
N ASN A 259 -17.93 -6.95 -0.32
CA ASN A 259 -19.15 -6.29 0.17
C ASN A 259 -20.02 -5.69 -0.95
N LEU A 260 -19.48 -5.47 -2.15
CA LEU A 260 -20.25 -5.02 -3.30
C LEU A 260 -20.99 -6.16 -3.99
N VAL A 261 -20.65 -7.41 -3.67
CA VAL A 261 -21.22 -8.61 -4.29
C VAL A 261 -22.27 -9.22 -3.36
N PRO A 262 -23.55 -9.24 -3.75
CA PRO A 262 -24.59 -9.89 -2.95
C PRO A 262 -24.41 -11.41 -2.95
N ASN A 263 -25.28 -12.13 -2.24
CA ASN A 263 -25.29 -13.59 -2.30
C ASN A 263 -25.71 -14.03 -3.70
N LEU A 264 -24.76 -14.57 -4.46
CA LEU A 264 -24.97 -15.06 -5.81
C LEU A 264 -25.35 -16.55 -5.77
N ILE A 265 -26.31 -16.95 -6.61
CA ILE A 265 -26.61 -18.36 -6.90
C ILE A 265 -26.10 -18.65 -8.30
N ARG A 266 -25.29 -19.70 -8.45
CA ARG A 266 -24.79 -20.15 -9.75
C ARG A 266 -25.89 -20.99 -10.42
N ALA A 267 -26.11 -20.78 -11.71
CA ALA A 267 -27.21 -21.42 -12.44
C ALA A 267 -27.08 -22.95 -12.52
N ASP A 268 -25.85 -23.49 -12.43
CA ASP A 268 -25.56 -24.92 -12.41
C ASP A 268 -25.65 -25.53 -10.99
N GLY A 269 -25.99 -24.74 -9.98
CA GLY A 269 -26.09 -25.17 -8.58
C GLY A 269 -24.75 -25.30 -7.85
N ASN A 270 -23.61 -25.08 -8.50
CA ASN A 270 -22.30 -25.13 -7.87
C ASN A 270 -22.01 -23.90 -6.99
N GLY A 271 -21.06 -24.04 -6.07
CA GLY A 271 -20.51 -22.92 -5.29
C GLY A 271 -19.61 -22.00 -6.12
N TRP A 272 -19.21 -20.87 -5.53
CA TRP A 272 -18.31 -19.87 -6.14
C TRP A 272 -16.87 -19.96 -5.62
N ASP A 273 -16.52 -21.04 -4.91
CA ASP A 273 -15.26 -21.18 -4.17
C ASP A 273 -14.00 -21.15 -5.07
N ASN A 274 -14.18 -21.37 -6.37
CA ASN A 274 -13.11 -21.38 -7.36
C ASN A 274 -13.15 -20.20 -8.33
N ASP A 275 -14.03 -19.23 -8.12
CA ASP A 275 -14.28 -18.16 -9.08
C ASP A 275 -13.75 -16.81 -8.59
N TYR A 276 -13.17 -16.05 -9.52
CA TYR A 276 -13.11 -14.59 -9.42
C TYR A 276 -14.34 -13.99 -10.08
N LEU A 277 -14.89 -12.93 -9.49
CA LEU A 277 -15.75 -11.99 -10.19
C LEU A 277 -14.88 -10.83 -10.69
N ILE A 278 -14.98 -10.53 -11.98
CA ILE A 278 -14.31 -9.41 -12.61
C ILE A 278 -15.39 -8.43 -13.05
N ALA A 279 -15.28 -7.19 -12.56
CA ALA A 279 -16.24 -6.12 -12.85
C ALA A 279 -15.54 -4.98 -13.61
N PHE A 280 -15.99 -4.69 -14.82
CA PHE A 280 -15.49 -3.57 -15.62
C PHE A 280 -16.50 -2.44 -15.61
N ASN A 281 -16.09 -1.24 -15.19
CA ASN A 281 -16.89 -0.02 -15.35
C ASN A 281 -16.57 0.61 -16.70
N VAL A 282 -17.56 0.66 -17.58
CA VAL A 282 -17.39 1.06 -18.99
C VAL A 282 -18.44 2.10 -19.36
N ILE A 283 -17.98 3.21 -19.93
CA ILE A 283 -18.84 4.18 -20.61
C ILE A 283 -18.87 3.79 -22.09
N MET A 284 -20.01 3.30 -22.56
CA MET A 284 -20.22 3.07 -23.97
C MET A 284 -20.77 4.32 -24.64
N THR A 285 -20.25 4.65 -25.82
CA THR A 285 -20.67 5.80 -26.62
C THR A 285 -21.03 5.34 -28.03
N ALA A 286 -22.26 5.60 -28.46
CA ALA A 286 -22.69 5.35 -29.83
C ALA A 286 -21.99 6.32 -30.79
N THR A 287 -21.32 5.79 -31.82
CA THR A 287 -20.56 6.59 -32.80
C THR A 287 -21.41 7.00 -34.00
N LYS A 288 -22.53 6.30 -34.23
CA LYS A 288 -23.46 6.51 -35.34
C LYS A 288 -24.91 6.44 -34.83
N THR A 289 -25.85 6.84 -35.68
CA THR A 289 -27.29 6.67 -35.45
C THR A 289 -27.80 5.51 -36.30
N SER A 290 -28.50 4.56 -35.70
CA SER A 290 -29.16 3.43 -36.36
C SER A 290 -30.56 3.24 -35.78
N GLN A 291 -31.57 3.09 -36.63
CA GLN A 291 -32.93 2.80 -36.16
C GLN A 291 -33.02 1.32 -35.75
N ASN A 292 -33.62 1.06 -34.58
CA ASN A 292 -33.90 -0.29 -34.05
C ASN A 292 -32.67 -1.18 -33.75
N THR A 293 -31.52 -0.59 -33.44
CA THR A 293 -30.36 -1.35 -32.92
C THR A 293 -30.11 -0.98 -31.47
N GLU A 294 -30.20 -1.97 -30.58
CA GLU A 294 -29.72 -1.88 -29.20
C GLU A 294 -28.49 -2.78 -29.05
N LEU A 295 -27.46 -2.29 -28.37
CA LEU A 295 -26.24 -3.05 -28.11
C LEU A 295 -26.16 -3.45 -26.64
N TYR A 296 -25.93 -4.74 -26.40
CA TYR A 296 -25.65 -5.28 -25.08
C TYR A 296 -24.14 -5.46 -24.91
N LEU A 297 -23.56 -4.82 -23.89
CA LEU A 297 -22.12 -4.92 -23.66
C LEU A 297 -21.66 -6.38 -23.48
N ARG A 298 -22.50 -7.23 -22.88
CA ARG A 298 -22.23 -8.66 -22.69
C ARG A 298 -22.05 -9.45 -23.99
N GLU A 299 -22.60 -8.97 -25.09
CA GLU A 299 -22.51 -9.61 -26.41
C GLU A 299 -21.30 -9.09 -27.20
N MET A 300 -20.62 -8.05 -26.70
CA MET A 300 -19.57 -7.35 -27.42
C MET A 300 -18.19 -7.51 -26.78
N ILE A 301 -18.14 -7.76 -25.47
CA ILE A 301 -16.93 -8.11 -24.72
C ILE A 301 -17.07 -9.59 -24.33
N SER A 302 -16.13 -10.42 -24.78
CA SER A 302 -16.16 -11.86 -24.48
C SER A 302 -14.76 -12.43 -24.25
N ASN A 303 -14.70 -13.58 -23.58
CA ASN A 303 -13.54 -14.46 -23.50
C ASN A 303 -14.06 -15.90 -23.38
N PRO A 304 -13.53 -16.88 -24.15
CA PRO A 304 -13.98 -18.27 -24.07
C PRO A 304 -13.80 -18.92 -22.68
N TYR A 305 -12.92 -18.38 -21.84
CA TYR A 305 -12.65 -18.82 -20.47
C TYR A 305 -13.43 -18.06 -19.39
N MET A 306 -14.23 -17.06 -19.78
CA MET A 306 -15.02 -16.28 -18.83
C MET A 306 -16.51 -16.46 -19.08
N ASN A 307 -17.27 -16.56 -17.99
CA ASN A 307 -18.73 -16.66 -18.05
C ASN A 307 -19.33 -15.29 -17.78
N PHE A 308 -20.36 -14.91 -18.54
CA PHE A 308 -21.13 -13.73 -18.22
C PHE A 308 -21.78 -13.88 -16.84
N ALA A 309 -21.71 -12.82 -16.04
CA ALA A 309 -22.36 -12.77 -14.73
C ALA A 309 -23.40 -11.64 -14.69
N ALA A 310 -24.48 -11.88 -13.94
CA ALA A 310 -25.49 -10.87 -13.66
C ALA A 310 -25.98 -11.03 -12.22
N ILE A 311 -26.26 -9.90 -11.58
CA ILE A 311 -26.81 -9.83 -10.22
C ILE A 311 -28.33 -9.69 -10.33
N TYR A 312 -29.07 -10.63 -9.73
CA TYR A 312 -30.54 -10.64 -9.70
C TYR A 312 -31.09 -10.69 -8.26
N PRO A 313 -32.33 -10.21 -8.03
CA PRO A 313 -33.18 -9.49 -8.99
C PRO A 313 -32.71 -8.04 -9.25
N LEU A 314 -33.05 -7.48 -10.42
CA LEU A 314 -32.55 -6.18 -10.93
C LEU A 314 -32.97 -4.96 -10.09
N ASN A 315 -33.83 -5.16 -9.10
CA ASN A 315 -34.29 -4.15 -8.13
C ASN A 315 -33.43 -4.10 -6.87
N PHE A 316 -32.41 -4.95 -6.72
CA PHE A 316 -31.36 -4.69 -5.74
C PHE A 316 -30.53 -3.49 -6.21
N ASP A 317 -30.38 -2.49 -5.34
CA ASP A 317 -29.48 -1.35 -5.51
C ASP A 317 -28.02 -1.82 -5.39
N SER A 318 -27.61 -2.68 -6.32
CA SER A 318 -26.23 -3.14 -6.44
C SER A 318 -25.45 -2.11 -7.22
N LYS A 319 -24.41 -1.56 -6.57
CA LYS A 319 -23.45 -0.66 -7.23
C LYS A 319 -22.73 -1.30 -8.43
N LEU A 320 -22.76 -2.63 -8.55
CA LEU A 320 -22.12 -3.41 -9.62
C LEU A 320 -23.07 -3.85 -10.73
N ASN A 321 -24.39 -3.64 -10.64
CA ASN A 321 -25.28 -4.07 -11.72
C ASN A 321 -26.49 -3.16 -11.92
N LYS A 322 -26.50 -2.50 -13.08
CA LYS A 322 -27.72 -2.02 -13.73
C LYS A 322 -27.62 -2.46 -15.19
N LEU A 323 -28.48 -3.40 -15.60
CA LEU A 323 -28.54 -3.83 -17.00
C LEU A 323 -29.15 -2.68 -17.80
N GLU A 324 -28.30 -1.88 -18.45
CA GLU A 324 -28.75 -0.82 -19.36
C GLU A 324 -28.34 -1.15 -20.81
N THR A 325 -29.23 -0.83 -21.76
CA THR A 325 -28.98 -0.98 -23.20
C THR A 325 -28.52 0.35 -23.79
N LEU A 326 -27.55 0.30 -24.71
CA LEU A 326 -27.18 1.46 -25.50
C LEU A 326 -28.08 1.54 -26.74
N LYS A 327 -28.97 2.53 -26.78
CA LYS A 327 -29.66 2.90 -28.03
C LYS A 327 -28.66 3.58 -28.96
N ILE A 328 -28.55 3.11 -30.21
CA ILE A 328 -27.59 3.63 -31.19
C ILE A 328 -28.09 4.94 -31.79
N GLN A 329 -27.93 6.00 -31.01
CA GLN A 329 -28.11 7.38 -31.41
C GLN A 329 -26.78 8.09 -31.21
N LYS A 330 -26.24 8.74 -32.24
CA LYS A 330 -24.90 9.33 -32.20
C LYS A 330 -24.70 10.19 -30.94
N ASN A 331 -23.55 10.00 -30.27
CA ASN A 331 -23.15 10.64 -29.02
C ASN A 331 -23.97 10.25 -27.77
N LYS A 332 -24.95 9.35 -27.90
CA LYS A 332 -25.60 8.79 -26.72
C LYS A 332 -24.61 7.92 -25.96
N THR A 333 -24.60 8.08 -24.64
CA THR A 333 -23.74 7.33 -23.74
C THR A 333 -24.56 6.52 -22.75
N VAL A 334 -23.97 5.43 -22.28
CA VAL A 334 -24.45 4.65 -21.15
C VAL A 334 -23.26 4.18 -20.33
N GLU A 335 -23.33 4.31 -19.01
CA GLU A 335 -22.30 3.80 -18.10
C GLU A 335 -22.82 2.52 -17.45
N VAL A 336 -22.09 1.43 -17.64
CA VAL A 336 -22.51 0.11 -17.18
C VAL A 336 -21.36 -0.62 -16.51
N TRP A 337 -21.70 -1.52 -15.60
CA TRP A 337 -20.79 -2.52 -15.08
C TRP A 337 -20.95 -3.81 -15.88
N HIS A 338 -19.90 -4.21 -16.58
CA HIS A 338 -19.82 -5.52 -17.24
C HIS A 338 -19.19 -6.52 -16.30
N LEU A 339 -19.96 -7.54 -15.92
CA LEU A 339 -19.55 -8.56 -14.98
C LEU A 339 -19.27 -9.88 -15.69
N VAL A 340 -18.14 -10.49 -15.37
CA VAL A 340 -17.77 -11.83 -15.81
C VAL A 340 -17.14 -12.61 -14.67
N THR A 341 -17.30 -13.93 -14.68
CA THR A 341 -16.62 -14.81 -13.74
C THR A 341 -15.53 -15.59 -14.46
N LEU A 342 -14.43 -15.83 -13.75
CA LEU A 342 -13.26 -16.56 -14.23
C LEU A 342 -12.86 -17.61 -13.20
N ASP A 343 -12.86 -18.88 -13.60
CA ASP A 343 -12.37 -19.97 -12.75
C ASP A 343 -10.86 -19.79 -12.51
N LYS A 344 -10.42 -20.03 -11.27
CA LYS A 344 -9.01 -19.91 -10.85
C LYS A 344 -8.07 -20.80 -11.69
N LYS A 345 -8.52 -21.96 -12.16
CA LYS A 345 -7.73 -22.83 -13.07
C LYS A 345 -7.59 -22.20 -14.45
N ASP A 346 -8.66 -21.60 -14.96
CA ASP A 346 -8.64 -20.93 -16.24
C ASP A 346 -7.80 -19.64 -16.20
N PHE A 347 -7.80 -18.93 -15.08
CA PHE A 347 -6.86 -17.83 -14.84
C PHE A 347 -5.39 -18.26 -15.00
N ILE A 348 -5.02 -19.42 -14.43
CA ILE A 348 -3.67 -19.98 -14.60
C ILE A 348 -3.38 -20.31 -16.07
N ASN A 349 -4.36 -20.86 -16.80
CA ASN A 349 -4.23 -21.16 -18.23
C ASN A 349 -4.02 -19.89 -19.06
N ILE A 350 -4.81 -18.84 -18.83
CA ILE A 350 -4.67 -17.55 -19.52
C ILE A 350 -3.28 -16.96 -19.25
N LYS A 351 -2.87 -16.92 -17.97
CA LYS A 351 -1.58 -16.36 -17.55
C LYS A 351 -0.38 -17.06 -18.19
N ASN A 352 -0.46 -18.37 -18.41
CA ASN A 352 0.66 -19.16 -18.93
C ASN A 352 0.69 -19.30 -20.46
N GLY A 353 -0.43 -19.04 -21.15
CA GLY A 353 -0.63 -19.42 -22.55
C GLY A 353 -0.68 -18.27 -23.57
N ASP A 354 -0.37 -17.03 -23.20
CA ASP A 354 -0.47 -15.84 -24.07
C ASP A 354 -1.85 -15.69 -24.76
N TRP A 355 -2.92 -16.09 -24.06
CA TRP A 355 -4.28 -16.01 -24.59
C TRP A 355 -4.85 -14.59 -24.44
N PRO A 356 -5.70 -14.14 -25.39
CA PRO A 356 -6.44 -12.90 -25.21
C PRO A 356 -7.30 -12.94 -23.95
N PHE A 357 -7.16 -11.93 -23.09
CA PHE A 357 -7.96 -11.70 -21.90
C PHE A 357 -9.34 -11.11 -22.24
N LEU A 358 -9.45 -10.24 -23.25
CA LEU A 358 -10.74 -9.79 -23.79
C LEU A 358 -10.72 -9.81 -25.32
N TYR A 359 -11.85 -10.18 -25.90
CA TYR A 359 -12.17 -10.00 -27.31
C TYR A 359 -13.25 -8.92 -27.45
N PHE A 360 -13.03 -8.00 -28.38
CA PHE A 360 -14.05 -7.02 -28.81
C PHE A 360 -14.52 -7.33 -30.22
N ASP A 361 -15.84 -7.21 -30.41
CA ASP A 361 -16.53 -7.49 -31.67
C ASP A 361 -16.37 -8.96 -32.14
N TRP A 362 -17.38 -9.79 -31.82
CA TRP A 362 -17.45 -11.19 -32.24
C TRP A 362 -17.30 -11.35 -33.77
N ALA A 363 -17.74 -10.37 -34.57
CA ALA A 363 -17.77 -10.47 -36.02
C ALA A 363 -16.38 -10.28 -36.67
N ASN A 364 -15.53 -9.41 -36.13
CA ASN A 364 -14.24 -9.06 -36.75
C ASN A 364 -13.01 -9.53 -35.97
N LYS A 365 -13.14 -9.86 -34.67
CA LYS A 365 -12.06 -10.40 -33.81
C LYS A 365 -10.72 -9.63 -33.86
N GLN A 366 -10.71 -8.36 -34.30
CA GLN A 366 -9.47 -7.62 -34.55
C GLN A 366 -8.95 -6.95 -33.27
N ASN A 367 -9.85 -6.47 -32.40
CA ASN A 367 -9.45 -5.78 -31.17
C ASN A 367 -9.42 -6.78 -30.00
N LYS A 368 -8.22 -7.02 -29.48
CA LYS A 368 -7.97 -7.95 -28.38
C LYS A 368 -7.12 -7.28 -27.32
N ILE A 369 -7.38 -7.65 -26.08
CA ILE A 369 -6.54 -7.30 -24.93
C ILE A 369 -5.93 -8.58 -24.43
N TYR A 370 -4.61 -8.64 -24.33
CA TYR A 370 -3.90 -9.78 -23.78
C TYR A 370 -3.66 -9.60 -22.27
N LEU A 371 -3.51 -10.73 -21.58
CA LEU A 371 -2.80 -10.86 -20.31
C LEU A 371 -1.52 -11.62 -20.64
N GLU A 372 -0.40 -10.91 -20.83
CA GLU A 372 0.88 -11.55 -21.22
C GLU A 372 1.52 -12.28 -20.03
N LYS A 373 2.49 -13.16 -20.32
CA LYS A 373 3.22 -13.99 -19.35
C LYS A 373 3.92 -13.21 -18.23
N GLU A 374 4.29 -11.95 -18.48
CA GLU A 374 4.81 -10.99 -17.47
C GLU A 374 3.69 -10.28 -16.67
N GLY A 375 2.45 -10.75 -16.78
CA GLY A 375 1.27 -10.21 -16.11
C GLY A 375 0.73 -8.93 -16.75
N ARG A 376 1.17 -8.58 -17.94
CA ARG A 376 0.81 -7.35 -18.63
C ARG A 376 -0.61 -7.43 -19.19
N ILE A 377 -1.58 -6.81 -18.52
CA ILE A 377 -2.92 -6.61 -19.10
C ILE A 377 -2.89 -5.39 -20.03
N PHE A 378 -3.56 -5.50 -21.18
CA PHE A 378 -3.66 -4.46 -22.23
C PHE A 378 -2.38 -4.23 -23.04
N GLY A 379 -1.47 -5.21 -23.08
CA GLY A 379 -0.48 -5.29 -24.14
C GLY A 379 -1.21 -5.55 -25.46
N GLY A 380 -1.14 -4.59 -26.39
CA GLY A 380 -1.32 -4.92 -27.79
C GLY A 380 -0.04 -5.61 -28.25
N LYS A 381 -0.14 -6.79 -28.88
CA LYS A 381 0.95 -7.18 -29.77
C LYS A 381 1.05 -6.06 -30.82
N ASN A 382 2.23 -5.46 -30.93
CA ASN A 382 2.59 -4.43 -31.90
C ASN A 382 1.89 -4.61 -33.25
#